data_AF-A0A9P0KLS6-F1
#
_entry.id   AF-A0A9P0KLS6-F1
#
_cell.length_a   1.000
_cell.length_b   1.000
_cell.length_c   1.000
_cell.angle_alpha   90.00
_cell.angle_beta   90.00
_cell.angle_gamma   90.00
#
_symmetry.space_group_name_H-M   'P 1'
#
loop_
_entity.id
_entity.type
_entity.pdbx_description
1 polymer ?
#
loop_
_entity_poly.entity_id
_entity_poly.type
_entity_poly.pdbx_seq_one_letter_code
_entity_poly.pdbx_strand_id
1 'polypeptide(L)'
;MIEKGNPSEFEGKSLSEIQVNIDEYVDDNDKGWTTEEIKSLKEHFKSFISKGTYPCSSEIKEFGKSTNNTRSVAVIKSKIQHFIRLNLK
;
A
#
# COMPACT_ATOMS: atom_id res chain seq x y z
N MET A 1 -20.88 19.40 -24.20
CA MET A 1 -19.47 19.77 -24.45
C MET A 1 -18.60 18.82 -23.66
N ILE A 2 -18.11 17.77 -24.31
CA ILE A 2 -17.06 16.89 -23.78
C ILE A 2 -16.03 16.81 -24.90
N GLU A 3 -15.16 17.82 -24.97
CA GLU A 3 -13.91 17.73 -25.72
C GLU A 3 -12.85 17.17 -24.77
N LYS A 4 -11.90 16.43 -25.34
CA LYS A 4 -10.81 15.67 -24.69
C LYS A 4 -11.13 14.20 -24.39
N GLY A 5 -11.41 13.46 -25.46
CA GLY A 5 -11.48 12.00 -25.44
C GLY A 5 -10.61 11.31 -26.49
N ASN A 6 -9.80 12.03 -27.25
CA ASN A 6 -8.82 11.40 -28.14
C ASN A 6 -7.55 12.26 -28.20
N PRO A 7 -6.42 11.80 -27.66
CA PRO A 7 -5.17 12.51 -27.82
C PRO A 7 -4.68 12.25 -29.25
N SER A 8 -5.03 13.14 -30.18
CA SER A 8 -4.51 13.17 -31.56
C SER A 8 -2.98 13.19 -31.62
N GLU A 9 -2.33 13.50 -30.50
CA GLU A 9 -0.88 13.54 -30.32
C GLU A 9 -0.19 12.17 -30.40
N PHE A 10 -0.94 11.06 -30.36
CA PHE A 10 -0.38 9.70 -30.46
C PHE A 10 -0.93 8.89 -31.65
N GLU A 11 -1.71 9.53 -32.52
CA GLU A 11 -2.24 8.89 -33.72
C GLU A 11 -1.08 8.56 -34.69
N GLY A 12 -0.90 7.27 -35.01
CA GLY A 12 0.16 6.79 -35.90
C GLY A 12 1.54 6.54 -35.26
N LYS A 13 1.70 6.75 -33.95
CA LYS A 13 2.92 6.37 -33.23
C LYS A 13 2.90 4.89 -32.85
N SER A 14 4.05 4.21 -32.98
CA SER A 14 4.24 2.87 -32.44
C SER A 14 4.20 2.91 -30.91
N LEU A 15 3.70 1.85 -30.26
CA LEU A 15 3.67 1.74 -28.79
C LEU A 15 5.07 1.91 -28.16
N SER A 16 6.13 1.59 -28.90
CA SER A 16 7.52 1.76 -28.51
C SER A 16 8.00 3.22 -28.46
N GLU A 17 7.27 4.14 -29.09
CA GLU A 17 7.60 5.58 -29.17
C GLU A 17 6.86 6.40 -28.11
N ILE A 18 5.97 5.78 -27.35
CA ILE A 18 5.27 6.42 -26.23
C ILE A 18 6.25 6.48 -25.06
N GLN A 19 6.83 7.65 -24.83
CA GLN A 19 7.64 7.92 -23.64
C GLN A 19 6.71 7.98 -22.42
N VAL A 20 6.58 6.86 -21.70
CA VAL A 20 5.91 6.84 -20.41
C VAL A 20 6.84 7.49 -19.40
N ASN A 21 6.43 8.63 -18.82
CA ASN A 21 7.10 9.18 -17.64
C ASN A 21 6.76 8.27 -16.45
N ILE A 22 7.65 7.31 -16.18
CA ILE A 22 7.52 6.39 -15.04
C ILE A 22 7.52 7.19 -13.73
N ASP A 23 8.20 8.34 -13.70
CA ASP A 23 8.27 9.25 -12.55
C ASP A 23 6.93 9.97 -12.25
N GLU A 24 5.94 9.96 -13.15
CA GLU A 24 4.60 10.52 -12.90
C GLU A 24 3.70 9.51 -12.14
N TYR A 25 4.08 8.23 -12.13
CA TYR A 25 3.43 7.13 -11.42
C TYR A 25 4.32 6.58 -10.30
N VAL A 26 5.09 7.43 -9.63
CA VAL A 26 5.77 7.03 -8.38
C VAL A 26 4.68 6.85 -7.33
N ASP A 27 4.15 5.63 -7.28
CA ASP A 27 3.28 5.18 -6.22
C ASP A 27 4.09 5.27 -4.91
N ASP A 28 3.59 6.04 -3.94
CA ASP A 28 4.17 6.13 -2.58
C ASP A 28 4.37 4.74 -1.91
N ASN A 29 3.90 3.63 -2.52
CA ASN A 29 4.17 2.26 -2.10
C ASN A 29 5.60 1.74 -2.33
N ASP A 30 6.48 2.39 -3.09
CA ASP A 30 7.84 1.87 -3.33
C ASP A 30 8.76 1.93 -2.08
N LYS A 31 8.29 2.57 -1.00
CA LYS A 31 8.92 2.45 0.32
C LYS A 31 8.55 1.13 0.96
N GLY A 32 9.37 0.12 0.68
CA GLY A 32 9.36 -1.17 1.39
C GLY A 32 9.27 -1.00 2.92
N TRP A 33 8.70 -1.99 3.59
CA TRP A 33 8.56 -1.96 5.05
C TRP A 33 9.94 -2.02 5.73
N THR A 34 10.25 -1.05 6.58
CA THR A 34 11.48 -1.09 7.37
C THR A 34 11.37 -2.11 8.51
N THR A 35 12.52 -2.55 9.04
CA THR A 35 12.56 -3.48 10.18
C THR A 35 11.87 -2.90 11.42
N GLU A 36 12.02 -1.59 11.65
CA GLU A 36 11.39 -0.88 12.77
C GLU A 36 9.87 -0.84 12.62
N GLU A 37 9.38 -0.52 11.42
CA GLU A 37 7.94 -0.53 11.12
C GLU A 37 7.34 -1.93 11.30
N ILE A 38 8.04 -2.96 10.83
CA ILE A 38 7.63 -4.36 11.01
C ILE A 38 7.57 -4.71 12.50
N LYS A 39 8.57 -4.29 13.29
CA LYS A 39 8.61 -4.55 14.73
C LYS A 39 7.44 -3.86 15.44
N SER A 40 7.25 -2.56 15.22
CA SER A 40 6.14 -1.81 15.82
C SER A 40 4.78 -2.39 15.45
N LEU A 41 4.59 -2.79 14.18
CA LEU A 41 3.34 -3.38 13.73
C LEU A 41 3.08 -4.75 14.37
N LYS A 42 4.11 -5.60 14.47
CA LYS A 42 4.01 -6.91 15.12
C LYS A 42 3.73 -6.79 16.60
N GLU A 43 4.37 -5.85 17.30
CA GLU A 43 4.16 -5.63 18.73
C GLU A 43 2.75 -5.09 19.01
N HIS A 44 2.32 -4.06 18.27
CA HIS A 44 1.01 -3.44 18.45
C HIS A 44 -0.14 -4.41 18.15
N PHE A 45 -0.06 -5.16 17.05
CA PHE A 45 -1.12 -6.09 16.64
C PHE A 45 -0.87 -7.55 17.06
N LYS A 46 0.03 -7.81 18.02
CA LYS A 46 0.40 -9.16 18.45
C LYS A 46 -0.82 -10.03 18.79
N SER A 47 -1.77 -9.47 19.55
CA SER A 47 -3.00 -10.15 19.96
C SER A 47 -3.82 -10.64 18.76
N PHE A 48 -3.99 -9.78 17.75
CA PHE A 48 -4.71 -10.10 16.52
C PHE A 48 -3.99 -11.17 15.70
N ILE A 49 -2.67 -11.01 15.55
CA ILE A 49 -1.82 -11.93 14.79
C ILE A 49 -1.87 -13.34 15.41
N SER A 50 -1.72 -13.45 16.73
CA SER A 50 -1.75 -14.74 17.44
C SER A 50 -3.13 -15.40 17.40
N LYS A 51 -4.21 -14.61 17.41
CA LYS A 51 -5.58 -15.12 17.31
C LYS A 51 -6.01 -15.42 15.87
N GLY A 52 -5.22 -15.03 14.87
CA GLY A 52 -5.60 -15.13 13.46
C GLY A 52 -6.78 -14.23 13.07
N THR A 53 -6.95 -13.11 13.76
CA THR A 53 -8.05 -12.15 13.54
C THR A 53 -7.51 -10.81 13.02
N TYR A 54 -8.40 -9.93 12.57
CA TYR A 54 -8.03 -8.61 12.04
C TYR A 54 -8.52 -7.48 12.94
N PRO A 55 -7.69 -6.44 13.14
CA PRO A 55 -8.14 -5.22 13.80
C PRO A 55 -9.13 -4.44 12.92
N CYS A 56 -9.95 -3.64 13.57
CA CYS A 56 -10.90 -2.77 12.89
C CYS A 56 -10.19 -1.61 12.18
N SER A 57 -10.86 -1.02 11.19
CA SER A 57 -10.28 0.09 10.42
C SER A 57 -10.00 1.34 11.27
N SER A 58 -10.72 1.54 12.37
CA SER A 58 -10.46 2.60 13.36
C SER A 58 -9.14 2.40 14.09
N GLU A 59 -8.90 1.20 14.63
CA GLU A 59 -7.67 0.85 15.35
C GLU A 59 -6.43 1.00 14.46
N ILE A 60 -6.55 0.62 13.18
CA ILE A 60 -5.46 0.80 12.21
C ILE A 60 -5.19 2.29 11.94
N LYS A 61 -6.23 3.11 11.87
CA LYS A 61 -6.07 4.57 11.71
C LYS A 61 -5.44 5.19 12.95
N GLU A 62 -5.79 4.73 14.15
CA GLU A 62 -5.18 5.18 15.40
C GLU A 62 -3.69 4.79 15.46
N PHE A 63 -3.36 3.55 15.08
CA PHE A 63 -1.98 3.10 14.94
C PHE A 63 -1.19 4.00 13.96
N GLY A 64 -1.75 4.28 12.78
CA GLY A 64 -1.13 5.16 11.78
C GLY A 64 -1.03 6.64 12.18
N LYS A 65 -1.75 7.07 13.22
CA LYS A 65 -1.56 8.40 13.84
C LYS A 65 -0.51 8.37 14.94
N SER A 66 -0.47 7.30 15.73
CA SER A 66 0.51 7.11 16.81
C SER A 66 1.92 6.81 16.31
N THR A 67 2.00 6.19 15.12
CA THR A 67 3.22 5.95 14.39
C THR A 67 3.24 6.93 13.22
N ASN A 68 4.41 7.44 12.80
CA ASN A 68 4.50 8.27 11.58
C ASN A 68 4.27 7.44 10.29
N ASN A 69 3.34 6.48 10.32
CA ASN A 69 3.04 5.58 9.23
C ASN A 69 1.89 6.14 8.40
N THR A 70 2.23 6.64 7.22
CA THR A 70 1.28 7.25 6.27
C THR A 70 0.54 6.23 5.40
N ARG A 71 0.80 4.92 5.57
CA ARG A 71 0.22 3.88 4.71
C ARG A 71 -1.28 3.72 4.93
N SER A 72 -1.96 3.33 3.85
CA SER A 72 -3.39 3.09 3.89
C SER A 72 -3.78 1.92 4.80
N VAL A 73 -5.00 1.95 5.32
CA VAL A 73 -5.57 0.87 6.13
C VAL A 73 -5.48 -0.48 5.41
N ALA A 74 -5.70 -0.50 4.10
CA ALA A 74 -5.62 -1.70 3.28
C ALA A 74 -4.20 -2.30 3.27
N VAL A 75 -3.18 -1.47 3.10
CA VAL A 75 -1.78 -1.91 3.10
C VAL A 75 -1.38 -2.50 4.45
N ILE A 76 -1.80 -1.87 5.55
CA ILE A 76 -1.57 -2.38 6.90
C ILE A 76 -2.31 -3.72 7.11
N LYS A 77 -3.57 -3.85 6.68
CA LYS A 77 -4.32 -5.12 6.76
C LYS A 77 -3.62 -6.25 5.99
N SER A 78 -3.17 -5.98 4.77
CA SER A 78 -2.44 -6.96 3.96
C SER A 78 -1.15 -7.42 4.65
N LYS A 79 -0.45 -6.52 5.35
CA LYS A 79 0.76 -6.88 6.11
C LYS A 79 0.43 -7.72 7.36
N ILE A 80 -0.64 -7.40 8.08
CA ILE A 80 -1.14 -8.21 9.20
C ILE A 80 -1.52 -9.63 8.73
N GLN A 81 -2.25 -9.73 7.61
CA GLN A 81 -2.60 -11.01 7.00
C GLN A 81 -1.36 -11.86 6.72
N HIS A 82 -0.32 -11.25 6.15
CA HIS A 82 0.95 -11.92 5.90
C HIS A 82 1.56 -12.47 7.19
N PHE A 83 1.55 -11.72 8.30
CA PHE A 83 2.04 -12.19 9.60
C PHE A 83 1.20 -13.31 10.20
N ILE A 84 -0.12 -13.27 10.05
CA ILE A 84 -1.00 -14.37 10.46
C ILE A 84 -0.62 -15.66 9.71
N ARG A 85 -0.43 -15.57 8.39
CA ARG A 85 -0.05 -16.74 7.56
C ARG A 85 1.32 -17.31 7.93
N LEU A 86 2.26 -16.48 8.39
CA LEU A 86 3.57 -16.95 8.84
C LEU A 86 3.53 -17.61 10.22
N ASN A 87 2.62 -17.20 11.12
CA ASN A 87 2.48 -17.82 12.45
C ASN A 87 1.75 -19.17 12.43
N LEU A 88 0.99 -19.45 11.36
CA LEU A 88 0.25 -20.70 11.19
C LEU A 88 1.09 -21.81 10.53
N LYS A 89 2.34 -21.53 10.16
CA LYS A 89 3.30 -22.49 9.63
C LYS A 89 4.26 -22.94 10.71
#